data_AF-A0A4R1JU63-F1
#
_entry.id   AF-A0A4R1JU63-F1
#
_cell.length_a   1.000
_cell.length_b   1.000
_cell.length_c   1.000
_cell.angle_alpha   90.00
_cell.angle_beta   90.00
_cell.angle_gamma   90.00
#
_symmetry.space_group_name_H-M   'P 1'
#
loop_
_entity.id
_entity.type
_entity.pdbx_description
1 polymer ?
#
loop_
_entity_poly.entity_id
_entity_poly.type
_entity_poly.pdbx_seq_one_letter_code
_entity_poly.pdbx_strand_id
1 'polypeptide(L)'
;MMTTKKKIVIVTASVVILGLGVYFLTRTNANGKSVLGGNKKYIDEGDINTVPAFSASQKVALLYDAMNRYNGTDETLIFETLTGVTQAQFGLIQKAFGLKNYNRLLGYNTIGGTKLPLKTWLKEELSDSEYSLLRKKFPLYL
;
A
#
# COMPACT_ATOMS: atom_id res chain seq x y z
N MET A 1 51.85 -9.95 -3.02
CA MET A 1 51.10 -10.12 -1.75
C MET A 1 50.02 -9.05 -1.71
N MET A 2 48.77 -9.47 -1.53
CA MET A 2 47.53 -8.71 -1.81
C MET A 2 47.37 -7.42 -0.99
N THR A 3 47.03 -6.32 -1.66
CA THR A 3 46.35 -5.16 -1.05
C THR A 3 44.84 -5.31 -1.24
N THR A 4 44.13 -5.51 -0.14
CA THR A 4 42.67 -5.42 -0.07
C THR A 4 42.35 -4.32 0.92
N LYS A 5 41.56 -3.30 0.55
CA LYS A 5 40.40 -2.79 1.33
C LYS A 5 39.41 -2.06 0.41
N LYS A 6 38.15 -2.40 0.62
CA LYS A 6 36.98 -2.19 -0.24
C LYS A 6 36.53 -0.72 -0.31
N LYS A 7 36.04 -0.32 -1.48
CA LYS A 7 35.39 0.97 -1.73
C LYS A 7 34.15 1.12 -0.84
N ILE A 8 34.04 2.28 -0.19
CA ILE A 8 32.96 2.67 0.70
C ILE A 8 31.64 2.72 -0.09
N VAL A 9 30.63 2.06 0.46
CA VAL A 9 29.28 1.88 -0.10
C VAL A 9 28.54 3.22 -0.08
N ILE A 10 28.03 3.61 -1.24
CA ILE A 10 27.18 4.77 -1.48
C ILE A 10 25.82 4.52 -0.80
N VAL A 11 25.58 5.21 0.32
CA VAL A 11 24.26 5.33 0.97
C VAL A 11 23.76 6.74 0.70
N THR A 12 23.23 7.00 -0.50
CA THR A 12 22.59 8.29 -0.82
C THR A 12 21.37 8.21 -1.75
N ALA A 13 20.91 7.01 -2.14
CA ALA A 13 19.81 6.86 -3.11
C ALA A 13 18.41 6.67 -2.51
N SER A 14 18.23 6.66 -1.18
CA SER A 14 16.94 6.32 -0.56
C SER A 14 16.05 7.52 -0.19
N VAL A 15 16.57 8.75 -0.21
CA VAL A 15 15.81 9.95 0.23
C VAL A 15 15.10 10.67 -0.93
N VAL A 16 15.54 10.46 -2.18
CA VAL A 16 15.01 11.22 -3.34
C VAL A 16 13.65 10.68 -3.82
N ILE A 17 13.36 9.39 -3.63
CA ILE A 17 12.14 8.76 -4.18
C ILE A 17 10.87 9.22 -3.42
N LEU A 18 10.98 9.53 -2.13
CA LEU A 18 9.85 10.05 -1.34
C LEU A 18 9.38 11.44 -1.82
N GLY A 19 10.29 12.28 -2.32
CA GLY A 19 9.96 13.63 -2.80
C GLY A 19 9.18 13.62 -4.12
N LEU A 20 9.51 12.72 -5.04
CA LEU A 20 8.88 12.68 -6.37
C LEU A 20 7.49 12.02 -6.35
N GLY A 21 7.28 10.98 -5.54
CA GLY A 21 5.97 10.34 -5.37
C GLY A 21 4.94 11.28 -4.75
N VAL A 22 5.32 12.02 -3.70
CA VAL A 22 4.45 13.06 -3.09
C VAL A 22 4.19 14.20 -4.09
N TYR A 23 5.19 14.64 -4.84
CA TYR A 23 5.02 15.70 -5.83
C TYR A 23 3.99 15.35 -6.91
N PHE A 24 4.00 14.10 -7.42
CA PHE A 24 3.00 13.64 -8.38
C PHE A 24 1.60 13.48 -7.76
N LEU A 25 1.49 13.07 -6.49
CA LEU A 25 0.22 12.96 -5.77
C LEU A 25 -0.39 14.33 -5.42
N THR A 26 0.42 15.38 -5.26
CA THR A 26 -0.04 16.75 -5.00
C THR A 26 -0.26 17.58 -6.27
N ARG A 27 0.15 17.10 -7.45
CA ARG A 27 0.02 17.86 -8.70
C ARG A 27 -1.44 17.91 -9.13
N THR A 28 -2.07 19.06 -8.95
CA THR A 28 -3.43 19.34 -9.43
C THR A 28 -3.44 19.50 -10.95
N ASN A 29 -4.49 18.99 -11.62
CA ASN A 29 -4.68 19.29 -13.05
C ASN A 29 -5.12 20.75 -13.25
N ALA A 30 -5.16 21.22 -14.50
CA ALA A 30 -5.53 22.60 -14.86
C ALA A 30 -6.93 23.07 -14.36
N ASN A 31 -7.75 22.16 -13.84
CA ASN A 31 -9.09 22.42 -13.29
C ASN A 31 -9.13 22.34 -11.75
N GLY A 32 -7.98 22.34 -11.06
CA GLY A 32 -7.90 22.42 -9.60
C GLY A 32 -8.41 21.18 -8.84
N LYS A 33 -8.69 20.07 -9.54
CA LYS A 33 -9.08 18.81 -8.91
C LYS A 33 -7.81 18.02 -8.55
N SER A 34 -7.63 17.76 -7.26
CA SER A 34 -6.66 16.78 -6.77
C SER A 34 -7.05 15.38 -7.27
N VAL A 35 -6.06 14.60 -7.71
CA VAL A 35 -6.23 13.23 -8.18
C VAL A 35 -6.70 12.30 -7.05
N LEU A 36 -6.58 12.75 -5.79
CA LEU A 36 -6.98 12.03 -4.57
C LEU A 36 -8.46 12.20 -4.17
N GLY A 37 -9.37 12.22 -5.16
CA GLY A 37 -10.81 11.99 -4.94
C GLY A 37 -11.47 12.90 -3.90
N GLY A 38 -12.12 13.97 -4.36
CA GLY A 38 -12.87 14.88 -3.51
C GLY A 38 -13.91 14.20 -2.60
N ASN A 39 -14.07 14.81 -1.41
CA ASN A 39 -15.20 14.68 -0.48
C ASN A 39 -15.21 13.54 0.54
N LYS A 40 -14.12 13.35 1.30
CA LYS A 40 -14.23 12.82 2.67
C LYS A 40 -13.36 13.66 3.60
N LYS A 41 -13.97 14.21 4.65
CA LYS A 41 -13.31 15.01 5.70
C LYS A 41 -12.10 14.22 6.21
N TYR A 42 -10.90 14.69 5.88
CA TYR A 42 -9.67 14.23 6.50
C TYR A 42 -9.72 14.65 7.96
N ILE A 43 -9.55 13.69 8.87
CA ILE A 43 -9.39 13.99 10.29
C ILE A 43 -8.05 14.69 10.44
N ASP A 44 -8.12 15.93 10.90
CA ASP A 44 -7.00 16.72 11.42
C ASP A 44 -6.51 16.06 12.70
N GLU A 45 -5.45 15.27 12.60
CA GLU A 45 -4.65 14.87 13.76
C GLU A 45 -3.48 15.84 13.84
N GLY A 46 -3.65 16.84 14.70
CA GLY A 46 -2.81 18.00 14.77
C GLY A 46 -1.36 17.75 15.24
N ASP A 47 -0.54 18.71 14.85
CA ASP A 47 0.65 19.22 15.53
C ASP A 47 2.01 18.52 15.34
N ILE A 48 2.79 19.12 14.42
CA ILE A 48 4.24 19.37 14.38
C ILE A 48 5.26 18.29 14.78
N ASN A 49 5.32 17.15 14.10
CA ASN A 49 6.61 16.52 13.81
C ASN A 49 6.49 15.77 12.46
N THR A 50 7.28 16.19 11.48
CA THR A 50 7.16 15.90 10.03
C THR A 50 7.48 14.46 9.61
N VAL A 51 6.99 13.47 10.36
CA VAL A 51 6.91 12.07 9.94
C VAL A 51 5.41 11.72 9.89
N PRO A 52 4.86 11.31 8.73
CA PRO A 52 3.48 10.86 8.67
C PRO A 52 3.27 9.74 9.70
N ALA A 53 2.40 9.96 10.67
CA ALA A 53 2.02 8.92 11.63
C ALA A 53 1.44 7.71 10.86
N PHE A 54 1.84 6.50 11.25
CA PHE A 54 1.30 5.30 10.64
C PHE A 54 -0.22 5.22 10.87
N SER A 55 -1.00 5.11 9.80
CA SER A 55 -2.44 4.90 9.87
C SER A 55 -2.86 3.62 9.15
N ALA A 56 -3.33 2.63 9.92
CA ALA A 56 -3.82 1.37 9.36
C ALA A 56 -5.03 1.59 8.44
N SER A 57 -5.95 2.49 8.79
CA SER A 57 -7.13 2.81 7.99
C SER A 57 -6.78 3.42 6.64
N GLN A 58 -5.79 4.31 6.58
CA GLN A 58 -5.29 4.86 5.32
C GLN A 58 -4.67 3.77 4.44
N LYS A 59 -3.85 2.89 5.02
CA LYS A 59 -3.27 1.74 4.30
C LYS A 59 -4.34 0.79 3.77
N VAL A 60 -5.38 0.51 4.57
CA VAL A 60 -6.54 -0.30 4.13
C VAL A 60 -7.26 0.35 2.96
N ALA A 61 -7.46 1.67 2.98
CA ALA A 61 -8.12 2.37 1.88
C ALA A 61 -7.32 2.26 0.57
N LEU A 62 -6.00 2.44 0.64
CA LEU A 62 -5.10 2.31 -0.52
C LEU A 62 -5.02 0.87 -1.05
N LEU A 63 -4.86 -0.12 -0.16
CA LEU A 63 -4.87 -1.53 -0.56
C LEU A 63 -6.19 -1.91 -1.22
N TYR A 64 -7.29 -1.43 -0.67
CA TYR A 64 -8.60 -1.70 -1.22
C TYR A 64 -8.78 -1.07 -2.60
N ASP A 65 -8.34 0.18 -2.80
CA ASP A 65 -8.37 0.84 -4.11
C ASP A 65 -7.47 0.16 -5.15
N ALA A 66 -6.34 -0.38 -4.72
CA ALA A 66 -5.42 -1.12 -5.58
C ALA A 66 -6.01 -2.44 -6.09
N MET A 67 -6.74 -3.15 -5.23
CA MET A 67 -7.33 -4.47 -5.54
C MET A 67 -8.75 -4.39 -6.10
N ASN A 68 -9.48 -3.29 -5.88
CA ASN A 68 -10.88 -3.16 -6.27
C ASN A 68 -11.04 -2.36 -7.57
N ARG A 69 -10.45 -2.86 -8.67
CA ARG A 69 -10.55 -2.22 -9.98
C ARG A 69 -11.21 -3.17 -10.98
N TYR A 70 -11.97 -2.58 -11.91
CA TYR A 70 -12.70 -3.34 -12.93
C TYR A 70 -11.78 -4.09 -13.92
N ASN A 71 -10.52 -3.68 -14.03
CA ASN A 71 -9.56 -4.24 -14.98
C ASN A 71 -8.30 -4.81 -14.29
N GLY A 72 -8.48 -5.54 -13.19
CA GLY A 72 -7.40 -6.22 -12.49
C GLY A 72 -6.88 -5.47 -11.27
N THR A 73 -5.62 -5.70 -10.95
CA THR A 73 -4.97 -5.28 -9.70
C THR A 73 -3.89 -4.24 -10.00
N ASP A 74 -3.70 -3.28 -9.10
CA ASP A 74 -2.53 -2.39 -9.11
C ASP A 74 -1.48 -2.92 -8.13
N GLU A 75 -0.68 -3.89 -8.59
CA GLU A 75 0.32 -4.56 -7.75
C GLU A 75 1.38 -3.57 -7.26
N THR A 76 1.71 -2.59 -8.09
CA THR A 76 2.66 -1.52 -7.74
C THR A 76 2.14 -0.75 -6.53
N LEU A 77 0.89 -0.29 -6.56
CA LEU A 77 0.28 0.42 -5.42
C LEU A 77 0.19 -0.46 -4.17
N ILE A 78 -0.04 -1.77 -4.30
CA ILE A 78 -0.01 -2.71 -3.16
C ILE A 78 1.37 -2.71 -2.51
N PHE A 79 2.44 -2.90 -3.28
CA PHE A 79 3.80 -2.97 -2.75
C PHE A 79 4.27 -1.62 -2.20
N GLU A 80 3.94 -0.51 -2.86
CA GLU A 80 4.22 0.84 -2.36
C GLU A 80 3.48 1.11 -1.04
N THR A 81 2.21 0.73 -0.96
CA THR A 81 1.42 0.87 0.27
C THR A 81 2.03 0.06 1.41
N LEU A 82 2.55 -1.13 1.12
CA LEU A 82 3.18 -2.00 2.11
C LEU A 82 4.68 -1.70 2.33
N THR A 83 5.26 -0.74 1.63
CA THR A 83 6.65 -0.33 1.82
C THR A 83 6.83 0.34 3.18
N GLY A 84 7.93 0.01 3.87
CA GLY A 84 8.18 0.47 5.24
C GLY A 84 7.25 -0.09 6.34
N VAL A 85 6.18 -0.80 5.97
CA VAL A 85 5.28 -1.45 6.94
C VAL A 85 6.00 -2.59 7.63
N THR A 86 6.00 -2.55 8.96
CA THR A 86 6.53 -3.62 9.82
C THR A 86 5.52 -4.75 10.01
N GLN A 87 5.98 -5.88 10.52
CA GLN A 87 5.12 -7.02 10.84
C GLN A 87 3.94 -6.66 11.75
N ALA A 88 4.22 -5.95 12.86
CA ALA A 88 3.17 -5.56 13.81
C ALA A 88 2.14 -4.60 13.19
N GLN A 89 2.61 -3.62 12.40
CA GLN A 89 1.75 -2.70 11.66
C GLN A 89 0.88 -3.42 10.63
N PHE A 90 1.42 -4.45 9.96
CA PHE A 90 0.63 -5.26 9.04
C PHE A 90 -0.50 -6.02 9.76
N GLY A 91 -0.29 -6.46 11.00
CA GLY A 91 -1.35 -6.99 11.85
C GLY A 91 -2.46 -5.97 12.13
N LEU A 92 -2.13 -4.70 12.35
CA LEU A 92 -3.11 -3.63 12.50
C LEU A 92 -3.89 -3.38 11.19
N ILE A 93 -3.22 -3.46 10.03
CA ILE A 93 -3.86 -3.35 8.72
C ILE A 93 -4.85 -4.52 8.51
N GLN A 94 -4.43 -5.76 8.77
CA GLN A 94 -5.32 -6.93 8.68
C GLN A 94 -6.56 -6.77 9.56
N LYS A 95 -6.38 -6.35 10.81
CA LYS A 95 -7.48 -6.11 11.75
C LYS A 95 -8.41 -4.99 11.27
N ALA A 96 -7.85 -3.88 10.77
CA ALA A 96 -8.62 -2.75 10.25
C ALA A 96 -9.34 -3.05 8.93
N PHE A 97 -8.77 -3.94 8.10
CA PHE A 97 -9.40 -4.37 6.85
C PHE A 97 -10.69 -5.15 7.13
N GLY A 98 -10.63 -6.05 8.11
CA GLY A 98 -11.74 -6.91 8.51
C GLY A 98 -12.10 -7.89 7.39
N LEU A 99 -13.40 -8.01 7.11
CA LEU A 99 -13.91 -8.78 5.98
C LEU A 99 -14.53 -7.82 4.96
N LYS A 100 -14.10 -7.92 3.70
CA LYS A 100 -14.66 -7.13 2.59
C LYS A 100 -15.18 -8.04 1.50
N ASN A 101 -16.29 -7.65 0.88
CA ASN A 101 -16.95 -8.45 -0.15
C ASN A 101 -16.05 -8.55 -1.39
N TYR A 102 -15.72 -9.76 -1.79
CA TYR A 102 -14.82 -10.03 -2.90
C TYR A 102 -15.60 -10.66 -4.05
N ASN A 103 -15.37 -10.15 -5.26
CA ASN A 103 -15.84 -10.74 -6.50
C ASN A 103 -14.78 -10.49 -7.59
N ARG A 104 -14.11 -11.56 -8.01
CA ARG A 104 -13.00 -11.52 -8.96
C ARG A 104 -13.40 -11.03 -10.35
N LEU A 105 -14.64 -11.28 -10.78
CA LEU A 105 -15.08 -11.00 -12.16
C LEU A 105 -15.72 -9.61 -12.30
N LEU A 106 -16.37 -9.12 -11.24
CA LEU A 106 -17.21 -7.92 -11.32
C LEU A 106 -16.76 -6.80 -10.36
N GLY A 107 -15.75 -7.04 -9.52
CA GLY A 107 -15.36 -6.11 -8.46
C GLY A 107 -16.41 -6.00 -7.34
N TYR A 108 -16.11 -5.18 -6.32
CA TYR A 108 -17.00 -4.93 -5.17
C TYR A 108 -18.34 -4.27 -5.59
N ASN A 109 -19.38 -4.48 -4.79
CA ASN A 109 -20.77 -4.03 -4.95
C ASN A 109 -21.61 -4.73 -6.03
N THR A 110 -21.15 -5.87 -6.55
CA THR A 110 -22.00 -6.74 -7.36
C THR A 110 -22.68 -7.80 -6.50
N ILE A 111 -23.93 -8.10 -6.84
CA ILE A 111 -24.71 -9.20 -6.25
C ILE A 111 -23.88 -10.49 -6.43
N GLY A 112 -23.64 -11.24 -5.35
CA GLY A 112 -22.99 -12.56 -5.43
C GLY A 112 -21.48 -12.62 -5.12
N GLY A 113 -20.95 -11.80 -4.20
CA GLY A 113 -19.58 -11.94 -3.69
C GLY A 113 -19.47 -12.66 -2.32
N THR A 114 -18.24 -12.97 -1.89
CA THR A 114 -17.96 -13.54 -0.56
C THR A 114 -17.18 -12.57 0.30
N LYS A 115 -17.52 -12.45 1.58
CA LYS A 115 -16.76 -11.64 2.55
C LYS A 115 -15.43 -12.32 2.87
N LEU A 116 -14.32 -11.76 2.38
CA LEU A 116 -12.98 -12.31 2.54
C LEU A 116 -12.06 -11.37 3.32
N PRO A 117 -11.10 -11.91 4.10
CA PRO A 117 -10.06 -11.13 4.78
C PRO A 117 -8.97 -10.68 3.80
N LEU A 118 -8.17 -9.68 4.20
CA LEU A 118 -7.09 -9.13 3.38
C LEU A 118 -6.09 -10.20 2.91
N LYS A 119 -5.78 -11.19 3.75
CA LYS A 119 -4.92 -12.32 3.35
C LYS A 119 -5.41 -13.01 2.07
N THR A 120 -6.72 -13.26 1.97
CA THR A 120 -7.31 -13.97 0.83
C THR A 120 -7.44 -13.03 -0.36
N TRP A 121 -7.80 -11.77 -0.14
CA TRP A 121 -7.76 -10.75 -1.20
C TRP A 121 -6.38 -10.69 -1.86
N LEU A 122 -5.30 -10.51 -1.09
CA LEU A 122 -3.94 -10.46 -1.63
C LEU A 122 -3.52 -11.74 -2.37
N LYS A 123 -4.08 -12.90 -1.98
CA LYS A 123 -3.78 -14.18 -2.65
C LYS A 123 -4.47 -14.30 -4.01
N GLU A 124 -5.70 -13.78 -4.13
CA GLU A 124 -6.45 -13.84 -5.39
C GLU A 124 -5.98 -12.77 -6.39
N GLU A 125 -5.49 -11.65 -5.88
CA GLU A 125 -5.10 -10.48 -6.67
C GLU A 125 -3.64 -10.50 -7.14
N LEU A 126 -2.75 -11.14 -6.39
CA LEU A 126 -1.32 -11.20 -6.74
C LEU A 126 -0.96 -12.53 -7.38
N SER A 127 0.10 -12.54 -8.19
CA SER A 127 0.71 -13.78 -8.63
C SER A 127 1.34 -14.56 -7.47
N ASP A 128 1.56 -15.87 -7.66
CA ASP A 128 2.15 -16.73 -6.63
C ASP A 128 3.52 -16.23 -6.13
N SER A 129 4.33 -15.66 -7.03
CA SER A 129 5.66 -15.13 -6.71
C SER A 129 5.58 -13.85 -5.87
N GLU A 130 4.67 -12.94 -6.22
CA GLU A 130 4.41 -11.69 -5.50
C GLU A 130 3.80 -11.94 -4.13
N TYR A 131 2.81 -12.83 -4.05
CA TYR A 131 2.22 -13.22 -2.78
C TYR A 131 3.28 -13.89 -1.89
N SER A 132 4.14 -14.74 -2.45
CA SER A 132 5.26 -15.35 -1.71
C SER A 132 6.26 -14.31 -1.20
N LEU A 133 6.50 -13.22 -1.93
CA LEU A 133 7.33 -12.11 -1.46
C LEU A 133 6.70 -11.43 -0.23
N LEU A 134 5.40 -11.16 -0.27
CA LEU A 134 4.67 -10.60 0.88
C LEU A 134 4.67 -11.56 2.06
N ARG A 135 4.51 -12.87 1.85
CA ARG A 135 4.59 -13.88 2.93
C ARG A 135 5.95 -13.89 3.62
N LYS A 136 7.04 -13.74 2.88
CA LYS A 136 8.38 -13.63 3.47
C LYS A 136 8.52 -12.38 4.35
N LYS A 137 7.89 -11.27 3.95
CA LYS A 137 7.89 -10.02 4.72
C LYS A 137 6.96 -10.08 5.93
N PHE A 138 5.79 -10.71 5.78
CA PHE A 138 4.74 -10.75 6.79
C PHE A 138 4.29 -12.16 7.20
N PRO A 139 5.20 -13.03 7.67
CA PRO A 139 4.94 -14.47 7.84
C PRO A 139 3.89 -14.85 8.89
N LEU A 140 3.59 -13.98 9.86
CA LEU A 140 2.60 -14.25 10.90
C LEU A 140 1.16 -14.01 10.42
N TYR A 141 0.99 -13.26 9.33
CA TYR A 141 -0.32 -12.80 8.87
C TYR A 141 -0.67 -13.25 7.44
N LEU A 142 0.29 -13.80 6.68
CA LEU A 142 0.12 -14.27 5.29
C LEU A 142 0.51 -15.73 5.10
#